data_AF-A0A1A0REV7-F1
#
_entry.id   AF-A0A1A0REV7-F1
#
_cell.length_a   1.000
_cell.length_b   1.000
_cell.length_c   1.000
_cell.angle_alpha   90.00
_cell.angle_beta   90.00
_cell.angle_gamma   90.00
#
_symmetry.space_group_name_H-M   'P 1'
#
loop_
_entity.id
_entity.type
_entity.pdbx_description
1 polymer ?
#
loop_
_entity_poly.entity_id
_entity_poly.type
_entity_poly.pdbx_seq_one_letter_code
_entity_poly.pdbx_strand_id
1 'polypeptide(L)'
;MVVVGCTSITGGTAEVDSAAAPEYRASVTASIEESSLSSVARESERQASLTTRAVHTVCEDLSTSVVDAVNAVNGYVEAVNSGGDTAAKAGPAIDGLNRSADLVGSGLSDALSPDLRAALTEWIDSARALVTAISGHVGADQFNAASERSNAARENALTRCDKAY
;
A
#
# COMPACT_ATOMS: atom_id res chain seq x y z
N MET A 1 59.25 -5.13 37.78
CA MET A 1 59.12 -5.87 36.51
C MET A 1 58.85 -4.84 35.42
N VAL A 2 59.84 -4.53 34.59
CA VAL A 2 59.73 -3.50 33.55
C VAL A 2 59.50 -4.21 32.22
N VAL A 3 58.36 -3.94 31.58
CA VAL A 3 58.10 -4.37 30.21
C VAL A 3 58.83 -3.42 29.28
N VAL A 4 59.93 -3.89 28.67
CA VAL A 4 60.65 -3.16 27.63
C VAL A 4 60.03 -3.52 26.29
N GLY A 5 59.16 -2.66 25.77
CA GLY A 5 58.61 -2.78 24.42
C GLY A 5 59.59 -2.21 23.40
N CYS A 6 60.21 -3.08 22.59
CA CYS A 6 61.00 -2.67 21.42
C CYS A 6 60.06 -2.15 20.33
N THR A 7 59.73 -0.85 20.35
CA THR A 7 59.17 -0.17 19.18
C THR A 7 60.30 0.62 18.53
N SER A 8 60.87 0.09 17.45
CA SER A 8 61.80 0.85 16.61
C SER A 8 60.98 1.73 15.68
N ILE A 9 61.04 3.04 15.89
CA ILE A 9 60.55 4.01 14.92
C ILE A 9 61.62 4.08 13.81
N THR A 10 61.40 3.39 12.70
CA THR A 10 62.20 3.59 11.49
C THR A 10 61.77 4.90 10.84
N GLY A 11 62.69 5.87 10.79
CA GLY A 11 62.47 7.13 10.07
C GLY A 11 62.39 6.85 8.57
N GLY A 12 61.29 7.27 7.94
CA GLY A 12 61.09 7.23 6.50
C GLY A 12 60.25 8.42 6.07
N THR A 13 60.59 9.04 4.94
CA THR A 13 59.76 10.05 4.29
C THR A 13 58.73 9.34 3.42
N ALA A 14 57.44 9.61 3.64
CA ALA A 14 56.40 9.10 2.75
C ALA A 14 56.52 9.79 1.39
N GLU A 15 56.96 9.06 0.38
CA GLU A 15 57.00 9.52 -1.01
C GLU A 15 55.92 8.79 -1.82
N VAL A 16 55.22 9.53 -2.69
CA VAL A 16 54.22 8.96 -3.59
C VAL A 16 54.96 8.19 -4.68
N ASP A 17 54.60 6.92 -4.87
CA ASP A 17 55.04 6.16 -6.04
C ASP A 17 54.35 6.74 -7.29
N SER A 18 55.10 7.56 -8.04
CA SER A 18 54.61 8.20 -9.25
C SER A 18 54.24 7.22 -10.36
N ALA A 19 54.77 5.99 -10.34
CA ALA A 19 54.42 4.96 -11.32
C ALA A 19 53.07 4.30 -10.98
N ALA A 20 52.75 4.12 -9.69
CA ALA A 20 51.50 3.52 -9.24
C ALA A 20 50.32 4.51 -9.11
N ALA A 21 50.60 5.82 -9.02
CA ALA A 21 49.58 6.85 -8.83
C ALA A 21 48.46 6.88 -9.91
N PRO A 22 48.73 6.68 -11.22
CA PRO A 22 47.69 6.61 -12.24
C PRO A 22 46.77 5.40 -12.10
N GLU A 23 47.33 4.22 -11.81
CA GLU A 23 46.56 2.98 -11.62
C GLU A 23 45.65 3.07 -10.39
N TYR A 24 46.14 3.63 -9.29
CA TYR A 24 45.34 3.90 -8.10
C TYR A 24 44.18 4.86 -8.38
N ARG A 25 44.43 5.95 -9.14
CA ARG A 25 43.34 6.89 -9.51
C ARG A 25 42.30 6.22 -10.40
N ALA A 26 42.73 5.39 -11.34
CA ALA A 26 41.83 4.63 -12.20
C ALA A 26 40.98 3.64 -11.39
N SER A 27 41.58 2.91 -10.44
CA SER A 27 40.85 1.95 -9.60
C SER A 27 39.87 2.64 -8.65
N VAL A 28 40.22 3.79 -8.07
CA VAL A 28 39.31 4.58 -7.24
C VAL A 28 38.14 5.11 -8.08
N THR A 29 38.40 5.64 -9.28
CA THR A 29 37.35 6.15 -10.18
C THR A 29 36.40 5.01 -10.58
N ALA A 30 36.94 3.87 -11.00
CA ALA A 30 36.15 2.68 -11.33
C ALA A 30 35.32 2.19 -10.14
N SER A 31 35.90 2.20 -8.92
CA SER A 31 35.18 1.81 -7.70
C SER A 31 34.03 2.77 -7.37
N ILE A 32 34.22 4.07 -7.59
CA ILE A 32 33.17 5.09 -7.38
C ILE A 32 32.04 4.89 -8.40
N GLU A 33 32.37 4.67 -9.67
CA GLU A 33 31.38 4.42 -10.73
C GLU A 33 30.57 3.14 -10.43
N GLU A 34 31.24 2.02 -10.17
CA GLU A 34 30.59 0.76 -9.77
C GLU A 34 29.72 0.94 -8.52
N SER A 35 30.22 1.63 -7.50
CA SER A 35 29.45 1.91 -6.28
C SER A 35 28.19 2.74 -6.57
N SER A 36 28.30 3.73 -7.46
CA SER A 36 27.17 4.57 -7.86
C SER A 36 26.11 3.78 -8.62
N LEU A 37 26.52 2.94 -9.58
CA LEU A 37 25.62 2.10 -10.37
C LEU A 37 24.94 1.05 -9.49
N SER A 38 25.71 0.40 -8.62
CA SER A 38 25.17 -0.56 -7.65
C SER A 38 24.16 0.09 -6.71
N SER A 39 24.47 1.30 -6.20
CA SER A 39 23.57 2.03 -5.31
C SER A 39 22.25 2.41 -5.99
N VAL A 40 22.32 2.90 -7.23
CA VAL A 40 21.13 3.24 -8.02
C VAL A 40 20.28 2.00 -8.31
N ALA A 41 20.90 0.87 -8.65
CA ALA A 41 20.18 -0.39 -8.88
C ALA A 41 19.49 -0.88 -7.60
N ARG A 42 20.19 -0.88 -6.47
CA ARG A 42 19.64 -1.28 -5.15
C ARG A 42 18.49 -0.39 -4.71
N GLU A 43 18.59 0.92 -4.90
CA GLU A 43 17.51 1.83 -4.56
C GLU A 43 16.31 1.63 -5.50
N SER A 44 16.54 1.39 -6.79
CA SER A 44 15.48 1.07 -7.74
C SER A 44 14.74 -0.23 -7.36
N GLU A 45 15.48 -1.29 -7.01
CA GLU A 45 14.93 -2.55 -6.49
C GLU A 45 14.10 -2.32 -5.22
N ARG A 46 14.62 -1.49 -4.30
CA ARG A 46 13.93 -1.15 -3.05
C ARG A 46 12.60 -0.44 -3.32
N GLN A 47 12.59 0.56 -4.20
CA GLN A 47 11.37 1.30 -4.57
C GLN A 47 10.33 0.41 -5.24
N ALA A 48 10.78 -0.48 -6.15
CA ALA A 48 9.90 -1.48 -6.77
C ALA A 48 9.28 -2.40 -5.70
N SER A 49 10.08 -2.90 -4.75
CA SER A 49 9.60 -3.78 -3.68
C SER A 49 8.56 -3.11 -2.76
N LEU A 50 8.76 -1.82 -2.44
CA LEU A 50 7.83 -1.05 -1.62
C LEU A 50 6.51 -0.80 -2.36
N THR A 51 6.59 -0.53 -3.66
CA THR A 51 5.42 -0.35 -4.53
C THR A 51 4.60 -1.63 -4.58
N THR A 52 5.23 -2.77 -4.87
CA THR A 52 4.56 -4.08 -4.87
C THR A 52 3.93 -4.37 -3.52
N ARG A 53 4.65 -4.16 -2.41
CA ARG A 53 4.10 -4.41 -1.07
C ARG A 53 2.90 -3.51 -0.78
N ALA A 54 2.95 -2.23 -1.14
CA ALA A 54 1.83 -1.30 -0.95
C ALA A 54 0.58 -1.75 -1.72
N VAL A 55 0.75 -2.16 -2.99
CA VAL A 55 -0.34 -2.72 -3.81
C VAL A 55 -0.93 -3.97 -3.17
N HIS A 56 -0.09 -4.94 -2.79
CA HIS A 56 -0.56 -6.17 -2.15
C HIS A 56 -1.33 -5.91 -0.86
N THR A 57 -0.81 -5.04 0.01
CA THR A 57 -1.47 -4.74 1.29
C THR A 57 -2.86 -4.14 1.07
N VAL A 58 -2.99 -3.07 0.28
CA VAL A 58 -4.30 -2.41 0.10
C VAL A 58 -5.31 -3.28 -0.63
N CYS A 59 -4.85 -4.12 -1.57
CA CYS A 59 -5.72 -5.04 -2.31
C CYS A 59 -6.18 -6.22 -1.46
N GLU A 60 -5.34 -6.73 -0.57
CA GLU A 60 -5.73 -7.75 0.41
C GLU A 60 -6.70 -7.16 1.45
N ASP A 61 -6.44 -5.95 1.95
CA ASP A 61 -7.34 -5.24 2.86
C ASP A 61 -8.72 -5.00 2.22
N LEU A 62 -8.76 -4.62 0.94
CA LEU A 62 -10.00 -4.51 0.18
C LEU A 62 -10.71 -5.87 0.10
N SER A 63 -10.04 -6.90 -0.42
CA SER A 63 -10.61 -8.23 -0.66
C SER A 63 -11.24 -8.83 0.60
N THR A 64 -10.50 -8.77 1.72
CA THR A 64 -10.94 -9.35 3.00
C THR A 64 -12.08 -8.55 3.62
N SER A 65 -11.96 -7.22 3.69
CA SER A 65 -12.98 -6.38 4.35
C SER A 65 -14.29 -6.27 3.57
N VAL A 66 -14.24 -6.39 2.24
CA VAL A 66 -15.43 -6.34 1.37
C VAL A 66 -16.37 -7.51 1.64
N VAL A 67 -15.85 -8.70 1.90
CA VAL A 67 -16.68 -9.90 2.13
C VAL A 67 -17.54 -9.70 3.38
N ASP A 68 -16.94 -9.20 4.46
CA ASP A 68 -17.65 -8.91 5.71
C ASP A 68 -18.69 -7.81 5.53
N ALA A 69 -18.35 -6.73 4.81
CA ALA A 69 -19.26 -5.64 4.52
C ALA A 69 -20.48 -6.10 3.70
N VAL A 70 -20.24 -6.87 2.63
CA VAL A 70 -21.30 -7.42 1.76
C VAL A 70 -22.22 -8.36 2.53
N ASN A 71 -21.68 -9.25 3.35
CA ASN A 71 -22.48 -10.15 4.17
C ASN A 71 -23.38 -9.38 5.14
N ALA A 72 -22.87 -8.32 5.76
CA ALA A 72 -23.65 -7.47 6.67
C ALA A 72 -24.76 -6.70 5.93
N VAL A 73 -24.46 -6.12 4.76
CA VAL A 73 -25.45 -5.43 3.92
C VAL A 73 -26.52 -6.39 3.43
N ASN A 74 -26.16 -7.61 3.02
CA ASN A 74 -27.13 -8.63 2.61
C ASN A 74 -28.08 -8.99 3.76
N GLY A 75 -27.57 -9.10 4.99
CA GLY A 75 -28.41 -9.32 6.17
C GLY A 75 -29.38 -8.16 6.45
N TYR A 76 -28.98 -6.93 6.16
CA TYR A 76 -29.87 -5.77 6.22
C TYR A 76 -30.94 -5.82 5.12
N VAL A 77 -30.56 -6.08 3.87
CA VAL A 77 -31.49 -6.21 2.74
C VAL A 77 -32.50 -7.33 2.97
N GLU A 78 -32.07 -8.47 3.50
CA GLU A 78 -32.96 -9.58 3.86
C GLU A 78 -33.99 -9.16 4.92
N ALA A 79 -33.57 -8.44 5.96
CA ALA A 79 -34.48 -7.91 6.98
C ALA A 79 -35.49 -6.92 6.38
N VAL A 80 -35.05 -6.05 5.47
CA VAL A 80 -35.95 -5.12 4.75
C VAL A 80 -36.98 -5.90 3.93
N ASN A 81 -36.57 -6.90 3.17
CA ASN A 81 -37.44 -7.66 2.28
C ASN A 81 -38.42 -8.59 3.01
N SER A 82 -38.00 -9.14 4.15
CA SER A 82 -38.82 -10.07 4.94
C SER A 82 -39.70 -9.40 6.00
N GLY A 83 -39.56 -8.08 6.18
CA GLY A 83 -40.18 -7.36 7.31
C GLY A 83 -39.57 -7.72 8.67
N GLY A 84 -38.31 -8.17 8.67
CA GLY A 84 -37.54 -8.50 9.86
C GLY A 84 -36.99 -7.29 10.61
N ASP A 85 -36.11 -7.53 11.58
CA ASP A 85 -35.52 -6.48 12.42
C ASP A 85 -34.43 -5.70 11.67
N THR A 86 -34.86 -4.72 10.89
CA THR A 86 -33.98 -3.81 10.12
C THR A 86 -33.10 -2.95 11.03
N ALA A 87 -33.58 -2.57 12.22
CA ALA A 87 -32.84 -1.75 13.16
C ALA A 87 -31.62 -2.51 13.71
N ALA A 88 -31.78 -3.79 14.06
CA ALA A 88 -30.67 -4.63 14.50
C ALA A 88 -29.65 -4.93 13.39
N LYS A 89 -30.05 -4.88 12.11
CA LYS A 89 -29.18 -5.18 10.97
C LYS A 89 -28.49 -3.96 10.37
N ALA A 90 -29.03 -2.75 10.58
CA ALA A 90 -28.45 -1.52 10.06
C ALA A 90 -27.04 -1.25 10.62
N GLY A 91 -26.85 -1.40 11.94
CA GLY A 91 -25.56 -1.15 12.61
C GLY A 91 -24.41 -1.99 12.02
N PRO A 92 -24.51 -3.33 11.99
CA PRO A 92 -23.50 -4.18 11.38
C PRO A 92 -23.17 -3.84 9.92
N ALA A 93 -24.18 -3.49 9.12
CA ALA A 93 -23.98 -3.08 7.72
C ALA A 93 -23.21 -1.76 7.60
N ILE A 94 -23.59 -0.76 8.40
CA ILE A 94 -22.92 0.53 8.48
C ILE A 94 -21.45 0.34 8.91
N ASP A 95 -21.23 -0.42 9.99
CA ASP A 95 -19.89 -0.61 10.52
C ASP A 95 -19.01 -1.40 9.56
N GLY A 96 -19.56 -2.41 8.87
CA GLY A 96 -18.85 -3.18 7.86
C GLY A 96 -18.36 -2.30 6.70
N LEU A 97 -19.24 -1.47 6.14
CA LEU A 97 -18.90 -0.55 5.06
C LEU A 97 -17.87 0.49 5.49
N ASN A 98 -18.05 1.11 6.68
CA ASN A 98 -17.08 2.09 7.19
C ASN A 98 -15.71 1.47 7.46
N ARG A 99 -15.66 0.29 8.10
CA ARG A 99 -14.38 -0.42 8.34
C ARG A 99 -13.65 -0.72 7.05
N SER A 100 -14.35 -1.21 6.02
CA SER A 100 -13.73 -1.48 4.72
C SER A 100 -13.21 -0.20 4.07
N ALA A 101 -14.01 0.87 4.08
CA ALA A 101 -13.61 2.17 3.55
C ALA A 101 -12.38 2.75 4.27
N ASP A 102 -12.32 2.61 5.59
CA ASP A 102 -11.21 3.14 6.40
C ASP A 102 -9.93 2.30 6.23
N LEU A 103 -10.03 0.97 6.16
CA LEU A 103 -8.89 0.09 5.87
C LEU A 103 -8.29 0.42 4.50
N VAL A 104 -9.12 0.46 3.45
CA VAL A 104 -8.67 0.81 2.10
C VAL A 104 -8.12 2.23 2.06
N GLY A 105 -8.78 3.18 2.73
CA GLY A 105 -8.34 4.56 2.84
C GLY A 105 -6.96 4.70 3.48
N SER A 106 -6.66 3.89 4.49
CA SER A 106 -5.35 3.88 5.17
C SER A 106 -4.22 3.36 4.28
N GLY A 107 -4.53 2.54 3.26
CA GLY A 107 -3.58 1.99 2.30
C GLY A 107 -3.32 2.88 1.07
N LEU A 108 -4.06 3.99 0.91
CA LEU A 108 -3.85 4.90 -0.21
C LEU A 108 -2.52 5.63 -0.08
N SER A 109 -1.69 5.54 -1.13
CA SER A 109 -0.39 6.21 -1.18
C SER A 109 -0.01 6.59 -2.62
N ASP A 110 1.04 7.40 -2.76
CA ASP A 110 1.61 7.77 -4.06
C ASP A 110 2.39 6.63 -4.74
N ALA A 111 2.61 5.52 -4.02
CA ALA A 111 3.17 4.30 -4.61
C ALA A 111 2.15 3.57 -5.51
N LEU A 112 0.85 3.80 -5.32
CA LEU A 112 -0.18 3.19 -6.14
C LEU A 112 -0.27 3.87 -7.51
N SER A 113 -0.61 3.10 -8.54
CA SER A 113 -0.89 3.68 -9.84
C SER A 113 -2.10 4.62 -9.75
N PRO A 114 -2.16 5.70 -10.56
CA PRO A 114 -3.29 6.64 -10.54
C PRO A 114 -4.65 5.96 -10.78
N ASP A 115 -4.68 4.95 -11.65
CA ASP A 115 -5.87 4.16 -11.99
C ASP A 115 -6.36 3.32 -10.80
N LEU A 116 -5.44 2.60 -10.12
CA LEU A 116 -5.78 1.84 -8.92
C LEU A 116 -6.25 2.75 -7.79
N ARG A 117 -5.55 3.86 -7.56
CA ARG A 117 -5.92 4.84 -6.53
C ARG A 117 -7.30 5.43 -6.78
N ALA A 118 -7.64 5.74 -8.03
CA ALA A 118 -8.96 6.24 -8.40
C ALA A 118 -10.06 5.19 -8.15
N ALA A 119 -9.83 3.93 -8.53
CA ALA A 119 -10.79 2.86 -8.30
C ALA A 119 -11.03 2.60 -6.79
N LEU A 120 -9.97 2.60 -5.98
CA LEU A 120 -10.07 2.45 -4.52
C LEU A 120 -10.77 3.66 -3.87
N THR A 121 -10.54 4.88 -4.38
CA THR A 121 -11.24 6.08 -3.91
C THR A 121 -12.74 5.99 -4.21
N GLU A 122 -13.13 5.54 -5.40
CA GLU A 122 -14.55 5.35 -5.74
C GLU A 122 -15.21 4.25 -4.89
N TRP A 123 -14.47 3.19 -4.52
CA TRP A 123 -14.95 2.22 -3.53
C TRP A 123 -15.25 2.90 -2.18
N ILE A 124 -14.33 3.69 -1.65
CA ILE A 124 -14.49 4.41 -0.37
C ILE A 124 -15.73 5.33 -0.44
N ASP A 125 -15.84 6.13 -1.49
CA ASP A 125 -16.91 7.11 -1.64
C ASP A 125 -18.28 6.44 -1.80
N SER A 126 -18.36 5.38 -2.60
CA SER A 126 -19.60 4.63 -2.81
C SER A 126 -20.03 3.84 -1.57
N ALA A 127 -19.09 3.27 -0.82
CA ALA A 127 -19.38 2.60 0.45
C ALA A 127 -19.96 3.59 1.49
N ARG A 128 -19.39 4.79 1.60
CA ARG A 128 -19.89 5.86 2.49
C ARG A 128 -21.23 6.42 2.03
N ALA A 129 -21.48 6.46 0.72
CA ALA A 129 -22.79 6.81 0.19
C ALA A 129 -23.85 5.76 0.56
N LEU A 130 -23.51 4.46 0.49
CA LEU A 130 -24.41 3.39 0.93
C LEU A 130 -24.67 3.42 2.44
N VAL A 131 -23.66 3.74 3.26
CA VAL A 131 -23.84 4.01 4.70
C VAL A 131 -24.85 5.13 4.92
N THR A 132 -24.76 6.21 4.15
CA THR A 132 -25.69 7.35 4.23
C THR A 132 -27.11 6.92 3.86
N ALA A 133 -27.26 6.08 2.83
CA ALA A 133 -28.55 5.53 2.42
C ALA A 133 -29.19 4.66 3.52
N ILE A 134 -28.41 3.76 4.13
CA ILE A 134 -28.88 2.89 5.23
C ILE A 134 -29.27 3.75 6.45
N SER A 135 -28.40 4.67 6.86
CA SER A 135 -28.61 5.51 8.05
C SER A 135 -29.77 6.49 7.87
N GLY A 136 -29.98 6.98 6.65
CA GLY A 136 -31.06 7.91 6.31
C GLY A 136 -32.41 7.22 6.08
N HIS A 137 -32.48 5.89 6.14
CA HIS A 137 -33.68 5.11 5.83
C HIS A 137 -34.32 5.55 4.50
N VAL A 138 -33.49 5.75 3.47
CA VAL A 138 -33.96 6.23 2.17
C VAL A 138 -34.90 5.21 1.52
N GLY A 139 -35.75 5.69 0.60
CA GLY A 139 -36.64 4.81 -0.17
C GLY A 139 -35.87 3.79 -1.03
N ALA A 140 -36.54 2.70 -1.42
CA ALA A 140 -35.96 1.56 -2.13
C ALA A 140 -35.16 1.97 -3.38
N ASP A 141 -35.67 2.90 -4.19
CA ASP A 141 -34.99 3.35 -5.41
C ASP A 141 -33.62 4.00 -5.12
N GLN A 142 -33.55 4.83 -4.09
CA GLN A 142 -32.30 5.50 -3.69
C GLN A 142 -31.31 4.51 -3.08
N PHE A 143 -31.80 3.56 -2.28
CA PHE A 143 -30.97 2.49 -1.72
C PHE A 143 -30.39 1.60 -2.84
N ASN A 144 -31.22 1.17 -3.79
CA ASN A 144 -30.82 0.32 -4.90
C ASN A 144 -29.77 1.02 -5.77
N ALA A 145 -29.95 2.30 -6.08
CA ALA A 145 -28.95 3.07 -6.82
C ALA A 145 -27.61 3.17 -6.07
N ALA A 146 -27.62 3.40 -4.76
CA ALA A 146 -26.41 3.42 -3.94
C ALA A 146 -25.73 2.04 -3.87
N SER A 147 -26.52 0.97 -3.74
CA SER A 147 -26.04 -0.41 -3.72
C SER A 147 -25.41 -0.82 -5.06
N GLU A 148 -26.06 -0.51 -6.19
CA GLU A 148 -25.53 -0.74 -7.53
C GLU A 148 -24.20 0.00 -7.76
N ARG A 149 -24.12 1.27 -7.37
CA ARG A 149 -22.87 2.04 -7.45
C ARG A 149 -21.76 1.40 -6.61
N SER A 150 -22.06 1.01 -5.37
CA SER A 150 -21.08 0.37 -4.48
C SER A 150 -20.61 -0.99 -5.03
N ASN A 151 -21.51 -1.80 -5.60
CA ASN A 151 -21.14 -3.06 -6.25
C ASN A 151 -20.25 -2.84 -7.49
N ALA A 152 -20.58 -1.86 -8.34
CA ALA A 152 -19.77 -1.53 -9.51
C ALA A 152 -18.37 -1.00 -9.11
N ALA A 153 -18.30 -0.16 -8.08
CA ALA A 153 -17.05 0.36 -7.55
C ALA A 153 -16.16 -0.76 -6.99
N ARG A 154 -16.76 -1.68 -6.21
CA ARG A 154 -16.11 -2.88 -5.69
C ARG A 154 -15.52 -3.73 -6.80
N GLU A 155 -16.32 -4.09 -7.79
CA GLU A 155 -15.88 -4.94 -8.91
C GLU A 155 -14.75 -4.29 -9.72
N ASN A 156 -14.84 -2.98 -9.96
CA ASN A 156 -13.78 -2.24 -10.62
C ASN A 156 -12.49 -2.25 -9.78
N ALA A 157 -12.57 -1.93 -8.48
CA ALA A 157 -11.41 -1.91 -7.60
C ALA A 157 -10.73 -3.29 -7.52
N LEU A 158 -11.49 -4.37 -7.33
CA LEU A 158 -10.96 -5.74 -7.33
C LEU A 158 -10.33 -6.12 -8.67
N THR A 159 -10.96 -5.75 -9.80
CA THR A 159 -10.38 -5.97 -11.14
C THR A 159 -9.05 -5.24 -11.32
N ARG A 160 -8.88 -4.04 -10.73
CA ARG A 160 -7.60 -3.31 -10.79
C ARG A 160 -6.57 -3.93 -9.87
N CYS A 161 -6.96 -4.44 -8.71
CA CYS A 161 -6.10 -5.21 -7.84
C CYS A 161 -5.57 -6.47 -8.53
N ASP A 162 -6.43 -7.24 -9.21
CA ASP A 162 -6.02 -8.43 -9.96
C ASP A 162 -5.05 -8.12 -11.10
N LYS A 163 -5.17 -6.95 -11.73
CA LYS A 163 -4.24 -6.48 -12.77
C LYS A 163 -2.93 -5.93 -12.23
N ALA A 164 -2.88 -5.59 -10.95
CA ALA A 164 -1.71 -5.02 -10.31
C ALA A 164 -0.80 -6.11 -9.69
N TYR A 165 -1.31 -7.34 -9.57
CA TYR A 165 -0.54 -8.57 -9.33
C TYR A 165 0.12 -9.07 -10.61
#